data_AF-A0A2A5D2S8-F1
#
_entry.id   AF-A0A2A5D2S8-F1
#
_cell.length_a   1.000
_cell.length_b   1.000
_cell.length_c   1.000
_cell.angle_alpha   90.00
_cell.angle_beta   90.00
_cell.angle_gamma   90.00
#
_symmetry.space_group_name_H-M   'P 1'
#
loop_
_entity.id
_entity.type
_entity.pdbx_description
1 polymer ?
#
loop_
_entity_poly.entity_id
_entity_poly.type
_entity_poly.pdbx_seq_one_letter_code
_entity_poly.pdbx_strand_id
1 'polypeptide(L)'
;MMTLLGYSIIELVQILIGAFLGICFIQSGLDKVTDWKGNLSFLTDHFSQTFFRNTVPLLLIVITILEVAGGLLCFIGVAYGIIYHDFDFLLYGLLLCGINLVALIFGQRFAKDYAGAAVLVNYFILIMVGVLTFHF
;
A
#
# COMPACT_ATOMS: atom_id res chain seq x y z
N MET A 1 -0.52 3.86 -31.96
CA MET A 1 0.25 4.08 -30.71
C MET A 1 1.33 3.02 -30.64
N MET A 2 2.54 3.34 -30.19
CA MET A 2 3.62 2.34 -30.09
C MET A 2 3.29 1.34 -28.97
N THR A 3 3.22 0.06 -29.32
CA THR A 3 2.96 -1.03 -28.37
C THR A 3 4.21 -1.90 -28.25
N LEU A 4 4.55 -2.30 -27.03
CA LEU A 4 5.60 -3.27 -26.73
C LEU A 4 4.95 -4.49 -26.09
N LEU A 5 5.16 -5.68 -26.67
CA LEU A 5 4.54 -6.94 -26.21
C LEU A 5 2.99 -6.93 -26.19
N GLY A 6 2.36 -6.08 -27.01
CA GLY A 6 0.90 -5.92 -27.05
C GLY A 6 0.35 -4.87 -26.07
N TYR A 7 1.22 -4.21 -25.30
CA TYR A 7 0.83 -3.18 -24.31
C TYR A 7 1.36 -1.81 -24.70
N SER A 8 0.63 -0.78 -24.33
CA SER A 8 1.13 0.59 -24.29
C SER A 8 2.20 0.76 -23.21
N ILE A 9 3.01 1.82 -23.34
CA ILE A 9 3.97 2.20 -22.30
C ILE A 9 3.26 2.47 -20.97
N ILE A 10 2.06 3.05 -21.01
CA ILE A 10 1.26 3.38 -19.84
C ILE A 10 0.83 2.11 -19.10
N GLU A 11 0.29 1.11 -19.83
CA GLU A 11 -0.09 -0.19 -19.25
C GLU A 11 1.13 -0.92 -18.67
N LEU A 12 2.29 -0.87 -19.33
CA LEU A 12 3.51 -1.47 -18.78
C LEU A 12 3.94 -0.78 -17.48
N VAL A 13 3.85 0.55 -17.40
CA VAL A 13 4.12 1.30 -16.16
C VAL A 13 3.15 0.88 -15.07
N GLN A 14 1.85 0.78 -15.37
CA GLN A 14 0.83 0.31 -14.44
C GLN A 14 1.15 -1.09 -13.91
N ILE A 15 1.49 -2.05 -14.79
CA ILE A 15 1.86 -3.41 -14.41
C ILE A 15 3.05 -3.42 -13.45
N LEU A 16 4.12 -2.67 -13.78
CA LEU A 16 5.33 -2.65 -12.96
C LEU A 16 5.10 -2.01 -11.60
N ILE A 17 4.38 -0.89 -11.55
CA ILE A 17 4.00 -0.20 -10.30
C ILE A 17 3.10 -1.11 -9.45
N GLY A 18 2.09 -1.73 -10.07
CA GLY A 18 1.17 -2.65 -9.40
C GLY A 18 1.87 -3.86 -8.82
N ALA A 19 2.80 -4.47 -9.57
CA ALA A 19 3.57 -5.61 -9.09
C ALA A 19 4.48 -5.22 -7.91
N PHE A 20 5.17 -4.07 -8.03
CA PHE A 20 6.04 -3.56 -6.97
C PHE A 20 5.26 -3.30 -5.67
N LEU A 21 4.16 -2.54 -5.77
CA LEU A 21 3.32 -2.22 -4.61
C LEU A 21 2.62 -3.45 -4.05
N GLY A 22 2.16 -4.36 -4.91
CA GLY A 22 1.61 -5.66 -4.52
C GLY A 22 2.58 -6.44 -3.63
N ILE A 23 3.85 -6.55 -4.04
CA ILE A 23 4.90 -7.22 -3.24
C ILE A 23 5.07 -6.51 -1.89
N CYS A 24 5.26 -5.19 -1.90
CA CYS A 24 5.52 -4.42 -0.67
C CYS A 24 4.37 -4.54 0.35
N PHE A 25 3.12 -4.35 -0.09
CA PHE A 25 1.97 -4.33 0.80
C PHE A 25 1.58 -5.73 1.26
N ILE A 26 1.66 -6.75 0.39
CA ILE A 26 1.43 -8.14 0.81
C ILE A 26 2.50 -8.58 1.80
N GLN A 27 3.77 -8.32 1.53
CA GLN A 27 4.83 -8.70 2.46
C GLN A 27 4.66 -8.00 3.81
N SER A 28 4.34 -6.70 3.82
CA SER A 28 4.12 -5.95 5.07
C SER A 28 2.90 -6.45 5.85
N GLY A 29 1.80 -6.79 5.17
CA GLY A 29 0.61 -7.35 5.80
C GLY A 29 0.83 -8.77 6.32
N LEU A 30 1.52 -9.62 5.56
CA LEU A 30 1.85 -10.98 5.98
C LEU A 30 2.77 -10.98 7.20
N ASP A 31 3.79 -10.10 7.23
CA ASP A 31 4.67 -9.93 8.39
C ASP A 31 3.87 -9.69 9.68
N LYS A 32 2.89 -8.77 9.63
CA LYS A 32 2.00 -8.47 10.77
C LYS A 32 1.16 -9.66 11.19
N VAL A 33 0.69 -10.48 10.25
CA VAL A 33 -0.09 -11.68 10.56
C VAL A 33 0.81 -12.77 11.16
N THR A 34 2.02 -12.97 10.62
CA THR A 34 2.93 -14.03 11.07
C THR A 34 3.66 -13.71 12.37
N ASP A 35 4.05 -12.44 12.56
CA ASP A 35 4.65 -11.93 13.79
C ASP A 35 3.76 -10.86 14.44
N TRP A 36 2.55 -11.30 14.80
CA TRP A 36 1.57 -10.43 15.44
C TRP A 36 2.07 -9.87 16.77
N LYS A 37 2.74 -10.69 17.58
CA LYS A 37 3.19 -10.30 18.91
C LYS A 37 4.34 -9.30 18.85
N GLY A 38 5.31 -9.49 17.96
CA GLY A 38 6.41 -8.55 17.76
C GLY A 38 5.90 -7.20 17.28
N ASN A 39 5.07 -7.19 16.24
CA ASN A 39 4.46 -5.96 15.71
C ASN A 39 3.61 -5.24 16.77
N LEU A 40 2.77 -5.96 17.52
CA LEU A 40 1.95 -5.36 18.57
C LEU A 40 2.80 -4.75 19.69
N SER A 41 3.86 -5.43 20.13
CA SER A 41 4.78 -4.91 21.15
C SER A 41 5.48 -3.63 20.66
N PHE A 42 6.06 -3.68 19.46
CA PHE A 42 6.74 -2.53 18.86
C PHE A 42 5.81 -1.31 18.76
N LEU A 43 4.60 -1.49 18.23
CA LEU A 43 3.65 -0.40 18.08
C LEU A 43 3.11 0.12 19.43
N THR A 44 2.99 -0.76 20.43
CA THR A 44 2.54 -0.35 21.78
C THR A 44 3.56 0.59 22.41
N ASP A 45 4.84 0.28 22.27
CA ASP A 45 5.94 1.13 22.74
C ASP A 45 6.02 2.43 21.92
N HIS A 46 5.94 2.32 20.59
CA HIS A 46 5.97 3.45 19.64
C HIS A 46 4.88 4.49 19.92
N PHE A 47 3.65 4.04 20.18
CA PHE A 47 2.50 4.91 20.43
C PHE A 47 2.25 5.22 21.92
N SER A 48 3.14 4.80 22.82
CA SER A 48 2.94 4.85 24.28
C SER A 48 2.68 6.26 24.84
N GLN A 49 3.19 7.30 24.19
CA GLN A 49 3.02 8.72 24.56
C GLN A 49 2.00 9.47 23.71
N THR A 50 1.19 8.74 22.93
CA THR A 50 0.19 9.31 22.02
C THR A 50 -1.22 8.97 22.48
N PHE A 51 -2.23 9.63 21.88
CA PHE A 51 -3.63 9.31 22.14
C PHE A 51 -4.04 7.91 21.66
N PHE A 52 -3.21 7.23 20.85
CA PHE A 52 -3.46 5.90 20.32
C PHE A 52 -3.08 4.75 21.26
N ARG A 53 -2.45 5.04 22.42
CA ARG A 53 -1.92 4.05 23.36
C ARG A 53 -2.88 2.89 23.66
N ASN A 54 -4.17 3.17 23.80
CA ASN A 54 -5.17 2.17 24.17
C ASN A 54 -5.88 1.53 22.96
N THR A 55 -5.56 1.96 21.74
CA THR A 55 -6.19 1.49 20.50
C THR A 55 -5.20 0.80 19.56
N VAL A 56 -3.94 0.63 19.97
CA VAL A 56 -2.88 0.01 19.14
C VAL A 56 -3.29 -1.33 18.51
N PRO A 57 -3.93 -2.28 19.23
CA PRO A 57 -4.37 -3.53 18.60
C PRO A 57 -5.35 -3.30 17.44
N LEU A 58 -6.29 -2.36 17.60
CA LEU A 58 -7.26 -2.02 16.55
C LEU A 58 -6.57 -1.38 15.35
N LEU A 59 -5.63 -0.47 15.58
CA LEU A 59 -4.84 0.15 14.50
C LEU A 59 -4.08 -0.91 13.71
N LEU A 60 -3.43 -1.86 14.40
CA LEU A 60 -2.70 -2.95 13.76
C LEU A 60 -3.63 -3.80 12.88
N ILE A 61 -4.83 -4.15 13.36
CA ILE A 61 -5.83 -4.88 12.57
C ILE A 61 -6.22 -4.09 11.31
N VAL A 62 -6.60 -2.82 11.47
CA VAL A 62 -7.07 -1.98 10.36
C VAL A 62 -5.99 -1.82 9.29
N ILE A 63 -4.77 -1.49 9.69
CA ILE A 63 -3.63 -1.35 8.76
C ILE A 63 -3.35 -2.69 8.05
N THR A 64 -3.34 -3.81 8.79
CA THR A 64 -3.10 -5.13 8.19
C THR A 64 -4.16 -5.46 7.13
N ILE A 65 -5.44 -5.19 7.40
CA ILE A 65 -6.52 -5.42 6.43
C ILE A 65 -6.32 -4.56 5.18
N LEU A 66 -6.03 -3.27 5.35
CA LEU A 66 -5.80 -2.35 4.23
C LEU A 66 -4.60 -2.77 3.40
N GLU A 67 -3.51 -3.20 4.04
CA GLU A 67 -2.31 -3.67 3.36
C GLU A 67 -2.56 -4.94 2.55
N VAL A 68 -3.17 -5.95 3.17
CA VAL A 68 -3.45 -7.21 2.49
C VAL A 68 -4.45 -6.99 1.36
N ALA A 69 -5.54 -6.26 1.59
CA ALA A 69 -6.54 -5.99 0.56
C ALA A 69 -5.97 -5.15 -0.60
N GLY A 70 -5.22 -4.08 -0.31
CA GLY A 70 -4.60 -3.23 -1.33
C GLY A 70 -3.56 -3.99 -2.15
N GLY A 71 -2.71 -4.77 -1.47
CA GLY A 71 -1.72 -5.63 -2.13
C GLY A 71 -2.36 -6.72 -3.00
N LEU A 72 -3.43 -7.36 -2.52
CA LEU A 72 -4.15 -8.39 -3.29
C LEU A 72 -4.81 -7.78 -4.53
N LEU A 73 -5.47 -6.62 -4.40
CA LEU A 73 -6.06 -5.91 -5.53
C LEU A 73 -4.99 -5.49 -6.55
N CYS A 74 -3.81 -5.07 -6.09
CA CYS A 74 -2.70 -4.79 -7.00
C CYS A 74 -2.28 -6.04 -7.79
N PHE A 75 -2.12 -7.19 -7.14
CA PHE A 75 -1.77 -8.43 -7.85
C PHE A 75 -2.88 -8.93 -8.78
N ILE A 76 -4.14 -8.90 -8.33
CA ILE A 76 -5.30 -9.25 -9.15
C ILE A 76 -5.36 -8.32 -10.36
N GLY A 77 -5.20 -7.01 -10.16
CA GLY A 77 -5.19 -6.01 -11.21
C GLY A 77 -4.05 -6.17 -12.20
N VAL A 78 -2.85 -6.54 -11.74
CA VAL A 78 -1.74 -6.91 -12.64
C VAL A 78 -2.09 -8.14 -13.47
N ALA A 79 -2.63 -9.18 -12.86
CA ALA A 79 -3.02 -10.40 -13.57
C ALA A 79 -4.14 -10.12 -14.61
N TYR A 80 -5.16 -9.35 -14.21
CA TYR A 80 -6.24 -8.93 -15.11
C TYR A 80 -5.73 -8.04 -16.25
N GLY A 81 -4.83 -7.10 -15.94
CA GLY A 81 -4.21 -6.25 -16.95
C GLY A 81 -3.45 -7.06 -18.00
N ILE A 82 -2.73 -8.10 -17.58
CA ILE A 82 -1.95 -8.97 -18.48
C ILE A 82 -2.84 -9.94 -19.30
N ILE A 83 -3.97 -10.39 -18.75
CA ILE A 83 -4.79 -11.42 -19.42
C ILE A 83 -5.91 -10.78 -20.25
N TYR A 84 -6.51 -9.71 -19.74
CA TYR A 84 -7.74 -9.12 -20.23
C TYR A 84 -7.61 -7.65 -20.66
N HIS A 85 -6.43 -7.03 -20.50
CA HIS A 85 -6.24 -5.59 -20.72
C HIS A 85 -7.19 -4.71 -19.89
N ASP A 86 -7.59 -5.21 -18.72
CA ASP A 86 -8.46 -4.52 -17.76
C ASP A 86 -7.67 -4.18 -16.50
N PHE A 87 -7.64 -2.90 -16.15
CA PHE A 87 -6.83 -2.35 -15.06
C PHE A 87 -7.67 -1.76 -13.92
N ASP A 88 -8.99 -1.97 -13.90
CA ASP A 88 -9.87 -1.38 -12.89
C ASP A 88 -9.53 -1.87 -11.48
N PHE A 89 -9.27 -3.18 -11.32
CA PHE A 89 -8.81 -3.74 -10.04
C PHE A 89 -7.49 -3.15 -9.58
N LEU A 90 -6.58 -2.83 -10.51
CA LEU A 90 -5.31 -2.20 -10.17
C LEU A 90 -5.54 -0.79 -9.64
N LEU A 91 -6.40 0.01 -10.29
CA LEU A 91 -6.76 1.34 -9.80
C LEU A 91 -7.33 1.27 -8.37
N TYR A 92 -8.27 0.36 -8.11
CA TYR A 92 -8.81 0.18 -6.75
C TYR A 92 -7.72 -0.23 -5.74
N GLY A 93 -6.79 -1.10 -6.13
CA GLY A 93 -5.65 -1.48 -5.31
C GLY A 93 -4.74 -0.30 -4.99
N LEU A 94 -4.37 0.50 -5.98
CA LEU A 94 -3.54 1.70 -5.80
C LEU A 94 -4.20 2.71 -4.85
N LEU A 95 -5.50 2.98 -5.02
CA LEU A 95 -6.24 3.89 -4.14
C LEU A 95 -6.29 3.37 -2.70
N LEU A 96 -6.52 2.07 -2.51
CA LEU A 96 -6.55 1.47 -1.18
C LEU A 96 -5.17 1.50 -0.49
N CYS A 97 -4.11 1.24 -1.23
CA CYS A 97 -2.72 1.43 -0.77
C CYS A 97 -2.46 2.90 -0.39
N GLY A 98 -2.97 3.85 -1.17
CA GLY A 98 -2.86 5.28 -0.88
C GLY A 98 -3.56 5.66 0.43
N ILE A 99 -4.78 5.18 0.64
CA ILE A 99 -5.54 5.35 1.89
C ILE A 99 -4.76 4.77 3.08
N ASN A 100 -4.17 3.58 2.91
CA ASN A 100 -3.34 2.96 3.95
C ASN A 100 -2.13 3.84 4.32
N LEU A 101 -1.41 4.39 3.34
CA LEU A 101 -0.28 5.28 3.61
C LEU A 101 -0.69 6.59 4.29
N VAL A 102 -1.88 7.13 3.98
CA VAL A 102 -2.44 8.29 4.69
C VAL A 102 -2.70 7.95 6.16
N ALA A 103 -3.23 6.78 6.46
CA ALA A 103 -3.41 6.31 7.84
C ALA A 103 -2.07 6.12 8.57
N LEU A 104 -1.07 5.52 7.90
CA LEU A 104 0.26 5.30 8.45
C LEU A 104 0.98 6.63 8.75
N ILE A 105 1.01 7.56 7.80
CA ILE A 105 1.69 8.85 8.01
C ILE A 105 1.02 9.64 9.13
N PHE A 106 -0.31 9.58 9.24
CA PHE A 106 -1.05 10.18 10.36
C PHE A 106 -0.54 9.64 11.71
N GLY A 107 -0.46 8.31 11.86
CA GLY A 107 0.13 7.69 13.04
C GLY A 107 1.55 8.19 13.32
N GLN A 108 2.43 8.15 12.32
CA GLN A 108 3.83 8.58 12.49
C GLN A 108 3.95 10.04 12.95
N ARG A 109 3.10 10.95 12.47
CA ARG A 109 3.12 12.36 12.89
C ARG A 109 2.74 12.54 14.36
N PHE A 110 1.77 11.77 14.87
CA PHE A 110 1.43 11.81 16.29
C PHE A 110 2.48 11.16 17.18
N ALA A 111 3.14 10.10 16.71
CA ALA A 111 4.29 9.51 17.38
C ALA A 111 5.55 10.38 17.30
N LYS A 112 5.52 11.50 16.56
CA LYS A 112 6.67 12.37 16.26
C LYS A 112 7.83 11.62 15.58
N ASP A 113 7.53 10.53 14.88
CA ASP A 113 8.49 9.79 14.08
C ASP A 113 8.58 10.42 12.68
N TYR A 114 9.38 11.48 12.58
CA TYR A 114 9.60 12.21 11.33
C TYR A 114 10.37 11.38 10.30
N ALA A 115 11.25 10.49 10.75
CA ALA A 115 12.04 9.62 9.87
C ALA A 115 11.15 8.56 9.21
N GLY A 116 10.36 7.85 10.01
CA GLY A 116 9.36 6.89 9.52
C GLY A 116 8.36 7.55 8.59
N ALA A 117 7.86 8.74 8.94
CA ALA A 117 6.95 9.50 8.09
C ALA A 117 7.56 9.92 6.74
N ALA A 118 8.87 10.19 6.68
CA ALA A 118 9.56 10.56 5.44
C ALA A 118 9.68 9.36 4.48
N VAL A 119 9.92 8.16 5.00
CA VAL A 119 10.02 6.93 4.19
C VAL A 119 8.72 6.64 3.42
N LEU A 120 7.56 6.89 4.05
CA LEU A 120 6.25 6.65 3.44
C LEU A 120 5.98 7.51 2.20
N VAL A 121 6.58 8.70 2.12
CA VAL A 121 6.37 9.63 1.00
C VAL A 121 6.78 9.02 -0.33
N ASN A 122 7.84 8.21 -0.35
CA ASN A 122 8.33 7.56 -1.58
C ASN A 122 7.27 6.61 -2.18
N TYR A 123 6.67 5.76 -1.35
CA TYR A 123 5.60 4.86 -1.77
C TYR A 123 4.34 5.64 -2.17
N PHE A 124 4.03 6.72 -1.46
CA PHE A 124 2.87 7.57 -1.77
C PHE A 124 3.03 8.25 -3.13
N ILE A 125 4.21 8.78 -3.44
CA ILE A 125 4.51 9.35 -4.76
C ILE A 125 4.34 8.28 -5.85
N LEU A 126 4.87 7.07 -5.64
CA LEU A 126 4.74 5.98 -6.63
C LEU A 126 3.28 5.60 -6.88
N ILE A 127 2.46 5.54 -5.83
CA ILE A 127 1.02 5.31 -5.94
C ILE A 127 0.36 6.44 -6.74
N MET A 128 0.68 7.71 -6.46
CA MET A 128 0.10 8.84 -7.19
C MET A 128 0.52 8.88 -8.65
N VAL A 129 1.77 8.56 -8.96
CA VAL A 129 2.22 8.37 -10.35
C VAL A 129 1.38 7.28 -11.02
N GLY A 130 1.18 6.13 -10.37
CA GLY A 130 0.34 5.05 -10.88
C GLY A 130 -1.11 5.48 -11.13
N VAL A 131 -1.75 6.15 -10.16
CA VAL A 131 -3.14 6.62 -10.29
C VAL A 131 -3.29 7.65 -11.42
N LEU A 132 -2.33 8.55 -11.59
CA LEU A 132 -2.36 9.58 -12.65
C LEU A 132 -2.26 9.00 -14.08
N THR A 133 -1.89 7.74 -14.22
CA THR A 133 -1.88 7.05 -15.52
C THR A 133 -3.28 6.66 -16.02
N PHE A 134 -4.28 6.66 -15.14
CA PHE A 134 -5.66 6.34 -15.48
C PHE A 134 -6.37 7.60 -15.98
N HIS A 135 -7.10 7.46 -17.09
CA HIS A 135 -7.94 8.51 -17.66
C HIS A 135 -9.40 8.04 -17.63
N PHE A 136 -10.31 8.94 -17.24
CA PHE A 136 -11.76 8.70 -17.19
C PHE A 136 -12.47 9.50 -18.27
#